data_AF-A0A3D1URQ5-F1
#
_entry.id   AF-A0A3D1URQ5-F1
#
_cell.length_a   1.000
_cell.length_b   1.000
_cell.length_c   1.000
_cell.angle_alpha   90.00
_cell.angle_beta   90.00
_cell.angle_gamma   90.00
#
_symmetry.space_group_name_H-M   'P 1'
#
loop_
_entity.id
_entity.type
_entity.pdbx_description
1 polymer ?
#
loop_
_entity_poly.entity_id
_entity_poly.type
_entity_poly.pdbx_seq_one_letter_code
_entity_poly.pdbx_strand_id
1 'polypeptide(L)'
;MSPHTVLTGSTPRLLDEWQEVPPLWDAVRAEVDARNAKGQFILTGSATPNRKGILHSGAGRIGRLRMRPMSLFEAGFSSGSISLENLCRGELSPTITGEVELLKLAQYIVRGGWPGNLTVPEKQAGLMAAEYISAILENDVYRLDGVKLNVHKMRLLLKSLARNESTTATNKTLKNDIKAVDAEDVDDDTISTYLDVFRRLFLLDNQPPFAPGARSSIRTKQAEKRHLADPSLACALLKLSPTGLIQDLE
;
A
#
# COMPACT_ATOMS: atom_id res chain seq x y z
N MET A 1 6.86 25.61 -18.37
CA MET A 1 7.47 24.66 -19.35
C MET A 1 6.36 24.07 -20.20
N SER A 2 6.62 23.77 -21.49
CA SER A 2 5.65 23.04 -22.32
C SER A 2 5.67 21.55 -21.94
N PRO A 3 4.55 20.94 -21.48
CA PRO A 3 4.50 19.52 -21.12
C PRO A 3 4.89 18.57 -22.26
N HIS A 4 4.76 19.00 -23.52
CA HIS A 4 5.04 18.17 -24.69
C HIS A 4 6.52 17.84 -24.88
N THR A 5 7.44 18.70 -24.44
CA THR A 5 8.88 18.49 -24.60
C THR A 5 9.35 17.23 -23.85
N VAL A 6 8.72 16.91 -22.72
CA VAL A 6 9.07 15.70 -21.94
C VAL A 6 8.40 14.43 -22.45
N LEU A 7 7.71 14.46 -23.61
CA LEU A 7 7.06 13.29 -24.23
C LEU A 7 7.81 12.75 -25.46
N THR A 8 8.75 13.51 -26.03
CA THR A 8 9.53 13.13 -27.23
C THR A 8 10.68 12.18 -26.91
N GLY A 9 10.81 11.05 -27.58
CA GLY A 9 11.92 10.12 -27.40
C GLY A 9 11.52 8.65 -27.55
N SER A 10 12.44 7.74 -27.24
CA SER A 10 12.23 6.29 -27.27
C SER A 10 11.14 5.86 -26.29
N THR A 11 10.29 4.91 -26.69
CA THR A 11 9.24 4.33 -25.84
C THR A 11 9.66 2.96 -25.27
N PRO A 12 9.20 2.56 -24.08
CA PRO A 12 8.35 3.33 -23.16
C PRO A 12 9.14 4.45 -22.45
N ARG A 13 8.46 5.57 -22.17
CA ARG A 13 9.03 6.66 -21.36
C ARG A 13 8.49 6.63 -19.93
N LEU A 14 9.39 6.64 -18.95
CA LEU A 14 9.03 6.81 -17.55
C LEU A 14 8.83 8.31 -17.25
N LEU A 15 7.65 8.64 -16.72
CA LEU A 15 7.34 9.95 -16.15
C LEU A 15 7.08 9.73 -14.66
N ASP A 16 8.05 10.14 -13.86
CA ASP A 16 8.01 9.98 -12.41
C ASP A 16 7.29 11.12 -11.71
N GLU A 17 6.62 10.77 -10.61
CA GLU A 17 5.77 11.65 -9.80
C GLU A 17 4.87 12.56 -10.65
N TRP A 18 4.19 11.99 -11.65
CA TRP A 18 3.42 12.75 -12.64
C TRP A 18 2.35 13.65 -12.00
N GLN A 19 1.87 13.29 -10.79
CA GLN A 19 0.87 14.05 -10.06
C GLN A 19 1.34 15.43 -9.59
N GLU A 20 2.65 15.66 -9.49
CA GLU A 20 3.23 16.97 -9.17
C GLU A 20 3.11 17.94 -10.36
N VAL A 21 2.90 17.40 -11.57
CA VAL A 21 2.66 18.20 -12.79
C VAL A 21 1.41 17.67 -13.53
N PRO A 22 0.18 17.94 -13.01
CA PRO A 22 -1.06 17.42 -13.57
C PRO A 22 -1.27 17.62 -15.09
N PRO A 23 -0.80 18.73 -15.72
CA PRO A 23 -0.89 18.88 -17.17
C PRO A 23 -0.19 17.77 -18.00
N LEU A 24 0.75 17.01 -17.41
CA LEU A 24 1.36 15.86 -18.07
C LEU A 24 0.35 14.77 -18.40
N TRP A 25 -0.69 14.61 -17.57
CA TRP A 25 -1.73 13.59 -17.81
C TRP A 25 -2.46 13.81 -19.14
N ASP A 26 -2.88 15.04 -19.40
CA ASP A 26 -3.59 15.38 -20.63
C ASP A 26 -2.66 15.35 -21.85
N ALA A 27 -1.41 15.79 -21.68
CA ALA A 27 -0.41 15.73 -22.74
C ALA A 27 -0.09 14.27 -23.13
N VAL A 28 0.09 13.38 -22.16
CA VAL A 28 0.28 11.93 -22.37
C VAL A 28 -0.93 11.34 -23.08
N ARG A 29 -2.15 11.68 -22.65
CA ARG A 29 -3.38 11.18 -23.28
C ARG A 29 -3.48 11.58 -24.75
N ALA A 30 -3.22 12.85 -25.05
CA ALA A 30 -3.23 13.36 -26.41
C ALA A 30 -2.16 12.67 -27.28
N GLU A 31 -0.96 12.45 -26.73
CA GLU A 31 0.12 11.77 -27.44
C GLU A 31 -0.18 10.29 -27.68
N VAL A 32 -0.79 9.60 -26.71
CA VAL A 32 -1.24 8.21 -26.86
C VAL A 32 -2.25 8.08 -28.01
N ASP A 33 -3.19 9.02 -28.09
CA ASP A 33 -4.19 9.08 -29.16
C ASP A 33 -3.54 9.39 -30.52
N ALA A 34 -2.59 10.32 -30.56
CA ALA A 34 -1.89 10.70 -31.79
C ALA A 34 -1.02 9.57 -32.36
N ARG A 35 -0.23 8.89 -31.52
CA ARG A 35 0.63 7.78 -31.96
C ARG A 35 -0.14 6.48 -32.18
N ASN A 36 -1.30 6.31 -31.54
CA ASN A 36 -2.16 5.13 -31.62
C ASN A 36 -1.41 3.79 -31.41
N ALA A 37 -0.47 3.77 -30.47
CA ALA A 37 0.35 2.60 -30.13
C ALA A 37 0.26 2.26 -28.64
N LYS A 38 0.49 0.99 -28.27
CA LYS A 38 0.52 0.55 -26.87
C LYS A 38 1.94 0.69 -26.29
N GLY A 39 2.05 0.76 -24.96
CA GLY A 39 3.35 0.73 -24.27
C GLY A 39 4.21 1.98 -24.45
N GLN A 40 3.58 3.15 -24.61
CA GLN A 40 4.31 4.39 -24.88
C GLN A 40 4.87 5.06 -23.63
N PHE A 41 4.13 4.99 -22.52
CA PHE A 41 4.46 5.72 -21.28
C PHE A 41 4.25 4.83 -20.06
N ILE A 42 5.10 5.02 -19.06
CA ILE A 42 4.97 4.49 -17.70
C ILE A 42 4.84 5.72 -16.79
N LEU A 43 3.74 5.81 -16.06
CA LEU A 43 3.49 6.87 -15.10
C LEU A 43 3.66 6.29 -13.69
N THR A 44 4.58 6.84 -12.92
CA THR A 44 4.75 6.49 -11.50
C THR A 44 4.30 7.64 -10.61
N GLY A 45 3.80 7.30 -9.43
CA GLY A 45 3.30 8.28 -8.48
C GLY A 45 3.14 7.66 -7.10
N SER A 46 3.68 8.33 -6.09
CA SER A 46 3.58 7.94 -4.67
C SER A 46 2.22 8.26 -4.05
N ALA A 47 1.38 9.07 -4.70
CA ALA A 47 0.03 9.35 -4.25
C ALA A 47 -0.97 9.48 -5.40
N THR A 48 -2.25 9.21 -5.11
CA THR A 48 -3.34 9.47 -6.05
C THR A 48 -3.85 10.91 -5.88
N PRO A 49 -3.61 11.82 -6.85
CA PRO A 49 -4.01 13.22 -6.75
C PRO A 49 -5.53 13.36 -6.63
N ASN A 50 -5.97 14.42 -5.95
CA ASN A 50 -7.39 14.73 -5.87
C ASN A 50 -7.90 15.13 -7.26
N ARG A 51 -9.09 14.65 -7.64
CA ARG A 51 -9.72 15.01 -8.92
C ARG A 51 -10.34 16.41 -8.83
N LYS A 52 -9.53 17.45 -8.62
CA LYS A 52 -9.98 18.85 -8.71
C LYS A 52 -9.70 19.36 -10.13
N GLY A 53 -10.72 19.34 -10.98
CA GLY A 53 -10.68 19.79 -12.38
C GLY A 53 -11.10 18.73 -13.40
N ILE A 54 -11.05 19.07 -14.69
CA ILE A 54 -11.38 18.17 -15.81
C ILE A 54 -10.16 17.28 -16.13
N LEU A 55 -9.73 16.46 -15.16
CA LEU A 55 -8.86 15.33 -15.49
C LEU A 55 -9.74 14.23 -16.09
N HIS A 56 -9.64 14.04 -17.40
CA HIS A 56 -10.32 12.93 -18.05
C HIS A 56 -9.81 11.60 -17.48
N SER A 57 -10.69 10.61 -17.37
CA SER A 57 -10.47 9.38 -16.59
C SER A 57 -9.27 8.51 -17.03
N GLY A 58 -8.68 8.79 -18.20
CA GLY A 58 -7.68 7.95 -18.86
C GLY A 58 -8.23 6.60 -19.34
N ALA A 59 -9.55 6.40 -19.24
CA ALA A 59 -10.20 5.14 -19.57
C ALA A 59 -9.91 4.73 -21.03
N GLY A 60 -9.61 3.45 -21.22
CA GLY A 60 -9.23 2.87 -22.50
C GLY A 60 -7.79 3.15 -22.95
N ARG A 61 -7.04 4.00 -22.24
CA ARG A 61 -5.67 4.43 -22.63
C ARG A 61 -4.62 4.10 -21.59
N ILE A 62 -4.96 4.28 -20.32
CA ILE A 62 -4.03 4.12 -19.19
C ILE A 62 -4.53 3.01 -18.28
N GLY A 63 -3.74 1.94 -18.17
CA GLY A 63 -3.91 0.92 -17.14
C GLY A 63 -3.31 1.39 -15.83
N ARG A 64 -3.91 0.97 -14.70
CA ARG A 64 -3.34 1.21 -13.36
C ARG A 64 -2.86 -0.10 -12.79
N LEU A 65 -1.62 -0.12 -12.31
CA LEU A 65 -1.03 -1.23 -11.59
C LEU A 65 -0.57 -0.73 -10.23
N ARG A 66 -0.97 -1.41 -9.16
CA ARG A 66 -0.45 -1.12 -7.82
C ARG A 66 0.89 -1.82 -7.65
N MET A 67 1.93 -1.05 -7.34
CA MET A 67 3.22 -1.60 -6.91
C MET A 67 3.16 -1.82 -5.39
N ARG A 68 3.51 -3.03 -4.96
CA ARG A 68 3.58 -3.41 -3.54
C ARG A 68 5.04 -3.37 -3.08
N PRO A 69 5.30 -3.34 -1.76
CA PRO A 69 6.61 -3.70 -1.23
C PRO A 69 7.05 -5.05 -1.79
N MET A 70 8.37 -5.24 -1.85
CA MET A 70 8.99 -6.45 -2.36
C MET A 70 8.54 -7.66 -1.55
N SER A 71 8.24 -8.74 -2.26
CA SER A 71 8.13 -10.07 -1.69
C SER A 71 9.48 -10.54 -1.12
N LEU A 72 9.44 -11.58 -0.27
CA LEU A 72 10.67 -12.22 0.21
C LEU A 72 11.54 -12.75 -0.94
N PHE A 73 10.94 -13.13 -2.07
CA PHE A 73 11.70 -13.60 -3.23
C PHE A 73 12.43 -12.45 -3.93
N GLU A 74 11.75 -11.33 -4.20
CA GLU A 74 12.36 -10.13 -4.79
C GLU A 74 13.47 -9.54 -3.91
N ALA A 75 13.31 -9.64 -2.58
CA ALA A 75 14.31 -9.22 -1.61
C ALA A 75 15.50 -10.21 -1.45
N GLY A 76 15.42 -11.39 -2.07
CA GLY A 76 16.46 -12.44 -1.95
C GLY A 76 16.42 -13.24 -0.64
N PHE A 77 15.34 -13.15 0.13
CA PHE A 77 15.13 -13.88 1.39
C PHE A 77 14.37 -15.20 1.22
N SER A 78 13.83 -15.48 0.03
CA SER A 78 13.20 -16.74 -0.34
C SER A 78 13.97 -17.40 -1.48
N SER A 79 14.09 -18.73 -1.44
CA SER A 79 14.74 -19.51 -2.50
C SER A 79 13.97 -19.52 -3.82
N GLY A 80 12.65 -19.26 -3.79
CA GLY A 80 11.78 -19.40 -4.95
C GLY A 80 11.67 -20.83 -5.49
N SER A 81 12.08 -21.83 -4.70
CA SER A 81 12.08 -23.24 -5.14
C SER A 81 10.67 -23.82 -5.34
N ILE A 82 9.66 -23.19 -4.73
CA ILE A 82 8.24 -23.53 -4.91
C ILE A 82 7.54 -22.37 -5.63
N SER A 83 6.95 -22.66 -6.79
CA SER A 83 6.12 -21.73 -7.55
C SER A 83 4.64 -21.91 -7.18
N LEU A 84 3.98 -20.80 -6.81
CA LEU A 84 2.53 -20.80 -6.57
C LEU A 84 1.75 -21.11 -7.86
N GLU A 85 2.24 -20.68 -9.02
CA GLU A 85 1.61 -21.01 -10.31
C GLU A 85 1.64 -22.52 -10.56
N ASN A 86 2.80 -23.15 -10.37
CA ASN A 86 2.95 -24.59 -10.57
C ASN A 86 2.10 -25.37 -9.56
N LEU A 87 2.03 -24.90 -8.30
CA LEU A 87 1.14 -25.46 -7.28
C LEU A 87 -0.32 -25.43 -7.74
N CYS A 88 -0.79 -24.32 -8.31
CA CYS A 88 -2.15 -24.22 -8.84
C CYS A 88 -2.39 -25.08 -10.09
N ARG A 89 -1.35 -25.39 -10.87
CA ARG A 89 -1.42 -26.30 -12.02
C ARG A 89 -1.29 -27.78 -11.64
N GLY A 90 -0.99 -28.09 -10.38
CA GLY A 90 -0.71 -29.45 -9.92
C GLY A 90 0.69 -29.97 -10.32
N GLU A 91 1.57 -29.08 -10.76
CA GLU A 91 2.94 -29.38 -11.20
C GLU A 91 3.88 -29.37 -9.98
N LEU A 92 3.72 -30.34 -9.09
CA LEU A 92 4.45 -30.41 -7.83
C LEU A 92 5.61 -31.41 -7.88
N SER A 93 6.80 -30.93 -7.52
CA SER A 93 7.97 -31.76 -7.26
C SER A 93 8.34 -31.65 -5.77
N PRO A 94 8.37 -32.76 -5.01
CA PRO A 94 8.83 -32.76 -3.63
C PRO A 94 10.22 -32.13 -3.53
N THR A 95 10.36 -31.09 -2.71
CA THR A 95 11.59 -30.30 -2.60
C THR A 95 11.90 -30.04 -1.14
N ILE A 96 13.14 -30.30 -0.72
CA ILE A 96 13.61 -29.97 0.62
C ILE A 96 13.99 -28.47 0.63
N THR A 97 13.31 -27.67 1.44
CA THR A 97 13.50 -26.21 1.50
C THR A 97 14.39 -25.73 2.64
N GLY A 98 14.88 -26.65 3.47
CA GLY A 98 15.66 -26.34 4.68
C GLY A 98 14.77 -25.96 5.88
N GLU A 99 15.43 -25.65 7.00
CA GLU A 99 14.74 -25.19 8.22
C GLU A 99 14.43 -23.69 8.15
N VAL A 100 13.27 -23.30 8.69
CA VAL A 100 12.84 -21.91 8.78
C VAL A 100 12.76 -21.52 10.25
N GLU A 101 13.63 -20.60 10.67
CA GLU A 101 13.62 -20.07 12.03
C GLU A 101 12.54 -18.99 12.18
N LEU A 102 11.68 -19.14 13.20
CA LEU A 102 10.61 -18.17 13.48
C LEU A 102 11.15 -16.75 13.73
N LEU A 103 12.29 -16.62 14.42
CA LEU A 103 12.95 -15.33 14.63
C LEU A 103 13.33 -14.66 13.32
N LYS A 104 13.74 -15.43 12.31
CA LYS A 104 14.09 -14.88 11.01
C LYS A 104 12.86 -14.36 10.27
N LEU A 105 11.72 -15.06 10.36
CA LEU A 105 10.44 -14.55 9.83
C LEU A 105 10.02 -13.25 10.52
N ALA A 106 10.13 -13.18 11.85
CA ALA A 106 9.83 -11.97 12.60
C ALA A 106 10.74 -10.79 12.22
N GLN A 107 12.03 -11.05 11.93
CA GLN A 107 12.95 -10.04 11.40
C GLN A 107 12.51 -9.53 10.03
N TYR A 108 12.10 -10.42 9.11
CA TYR A 108 11.60 -10.02 7.80
C TYR A 108 10.31 -9.21 7.89
N ILE A 109 9.40 -9.57 8.80
CA ILE A 109 8.17 -8.82 9.07
C ILE A 109 8.47 -7.40 9.54
N VAL A 110 9.38 -7.24 10.50
CA VAL A 110 9.75 -5.90 11.02
C VAL A 110 10.53 -5.09 9.99
N ARG A 111 11.35 -5.74 9.15
CA ARG A 111 12.09 -5.11 8.05
C ARG A 111 11.17 -4.59 6.95
N GLY A 112 10.13 -5.35 6.60
CA GLY A 112 9.25 -5.04 5.47
C GLY A 112 9.91 -5.18 4.10
N GLY A 113 9.11 -5.02 3.05
CA GLY A 113 9.53 -5.17 1.65
C GLY A 113 10.14 -3.91 1.02
N TRP A 114 10.74 -3.02 1.80
CA TRP A 114 11.19 -1.72 1.30
C TRP A 114 12.56 -1.80 0.59
N PRO A 115 12.69 -1.32 -0.66
CA PRO A 115 13.96 -1.38 -1.39
C PRO A 115 15.15 -0.76 -0.65
N GLY A 116 14.94 0.41 -0.03
CA GLY A 116 15.98 1.09 0.75
C GLY A 116 16.36 0.39 2.06
N ASN A 117 15.61 -0.65 2.46
CA ASN A 117 15.82 -1.38 3.71
C ASN A 117 16.49 -2.73 3.50
N LEU A 118 16.88 -3.11 2.28
CA LEU A 118 17.51 -4.41 1.97
C LEU A 118 18.85 -4.61 2.69
N THR A 119 19.67 -3.56 2.74
CA THR A 119 21.04 -3.62 3.29
C THR A 119 21.14 -3.13 4.73
N VAL A 120 20.02 -2.69 5.32
CA VAL A 120 19.99 -2.12 6.67
C VAL A 120 20.16 -3.24 7.71
N PRO A 121 20.94 -3.04 8.79
CA PRO A 121 21.06 -4.02 9.87
C PRO A 121 19.72 -4.30 10.56
N GLU A 122 19.47 -5.55 10.96
CA GLU A 122 18.17 -5.97 11.55
C GLU A 122 17.70 -5.10 12.74
N LYS A 123 18.64 -4.65 13.58
CA LYS A 123 18.35 -3.79 14.73
C LYS A 123 17.78 -2.41 14.36
N GLN A 124 18.03 -1.95 13.14
CA GLN A 124 17.61 -0.65 12.62
C GLN A 124 16.50 -0.77 11.59
N ALA A 125 16.24 -1.98 11.07
CA ALA A 125 15.32 -2.19 9.95
C ALA A 125 13.89 -1.70 10.24
N GLY A 126 13.42 -1.80 11.48
CA GLY A 126 12.10 -1.29 11.86
C GLY A 126 11.95 0.25 11.84
N LEU A 127 13.07 0.99 11.85
CA LEU A 127 13.04 2.46 11.86
C LEU A 127 12.48 3.02 10.55
N MET A 128 12.77 2.37 9.42
CA MET A 128 12.32 2.82 8.10
C MET A 128 10.79 2.95 8.05
N ALA A 129 10.04 1.94 8.51
CA ALA A 129 8.58 1.97 8.51
C ALA A 129 8.01 3.05 9.45
N ALA A 130 8.66 3.27 10.61
CA ALA A 130 8.25 4.30 11.56
C ALA A 130 8.44 5.71 11.00
N GLU A 131 9.60 5.97 10.40
CA GLU A 131 9.91 7.25 9.75
C GLU A 131 9.04 7.49 8.52
N TYR A 132 8.75 6.45 7.74
CA TYR A 132 7.85 6.52 6.58
C TYR A 132 6.44 6.99 6.99
N ILE A 133 5.87 6.40 8.05
CA ILE A 133 4.55 6.82 8.55
C ILE A 133 4.58 8.28 9.03
N SER A 134 5.61 8.67 9.78
CA SER A 134 5.73 10.04 10.29
C SER A 134 5.88 11.05 9.15
N ALA A 135 6.75 10.77 8.18
CA ALA A 135 6.96 11.63 7.02
C ALA A 135 5.68 11.83 6.20
N ILE A 136 4.90 10.76 5.97
CA ILE A 136 3.63 10.85 5.25
C ILE A 136 2.61 11.69 6.00
N LEU A 137 2.44 11.42 7.30
CA LEU A 137 1.47 12.13 8.13
C LEU A 137 1.79 13.62 8.26
N GLU A 138 3.07 13.98 8.25
CA GLU A 138 3.54 15.35 8.43
C GLU A 138 3.60 16.14 7.10
N ASN A 139 3.93 15.50 5.97
CA ASN A 139 4.22 16.21 4.72
C ASN A 139 3.20 15.97 3.60
N ASP A 140 2.67 14.75 3.47
CA ASP A 140 1.91 14.35 2.28
C ASP A 140 0.40 14.50 2.45
N VAL A 141 -0.08 14.35 3.69
CA VAL A 141 -1.49 14.51 4.04
C VAL A 141 -2.01 15.91 3.67
N TYR A 142 -1.18 16.95 3.83
CA TYR A 142 -1.56 18.33 3.50
C TYR A 142 -1.61 18.63 2.00
N ARG A 143 -0.95 17.82 1.17
CA ARG A 143 -0.94 18.00 -0.30
C ARG A 143 -2.22 17.47 -0.96
N LEU A 144 -2.86 16.49 -0.33
CA LEU A 144 -3.96 15.75 -0.94
C LEU A 144 -5.33 16.40 -0.75
N ASP A 145 -5.55 17.10 0.37
CA ASP A 145 -6.85 17.66 0.72
C ASP A 145 -6.73 19.07 1.30
N GLY A 146 -7.53 20.00 0.77
CA GLY A 146 -7.65 21.37 1.29
C GLY A 146 -8.46 21.45 2.59
N VAL A 147 -8.57 20.34 3.33
CA VAL A 147 -9.29 20.22 4.59
C VAL A 147 -8.25 20.11 5.70
N LYS A 148 -8.50 20.78 6.83
CA LYS A 148 -7.62 20.69 8.00
C LYS A 148 -7.78 19.32 8.66
N LEU A 149 -6.95 18.36 8.25
CA LEU A 149 -6.91 17.02 8.83
C LEU A 149 -6.19 17.04 10.19
N ASN A 150 -6.66 16.23 11.14
CA ASN A 150 -6.06 16.12 12.46
C ASN A 150 -5.06 14.95 12.47
N VAL A 151 -3.77 15.28 12.36
CA VAL A 151 -2.66 14.30 12.32
C VAL A 151 -2.64 13.37 13.53
N HIS A 152 -3.00 13.86 14.72
CA HIS A 152 -3.08 13.03 15.91
C HIS A 152 -4.14 11.94 15.76
N LYS A 153 -5.35 12.31 15.35
CA LYS A 153 -6.45 11.35 15.13
C LYS A 153 -6.15 10.40 13.98
N MET A 154 -5.47 10.84 12.93
CA MET A 154 -4.98 9.96 11.86
C MET A 154 -3.98 8.92 12.37
N ARG A 155 -3.05 9.32 13.24
CA ARG A 155 -2.09 8.40 13.86
C ARG A 155 -2.79 7.37 14.75
N LEU A 156 -3.79 7.79 15.54
CA LEU A 156 -4.61 6.87 16.35
C LEU A 156 -5.39 5.89 15.47
N LEU A 157 -5.95 6.35 14.35
CA LEU A 157 -6.64 5.47 13.40
C LEU A 157 -5.68 4.45 12.77
N LEU A 158 -4.47 4.85 12.34
CA LEU A 158 -3.46 3.90 11.86
C LEU A 158 -3.09 2.88 12.93
N LYS A 159 -2.94 3.30 14.20
CA LYS A 159 -2.66 2.39 15.31
C LYS A 159 -3.80 1.39 15.55
N SER A 160 -5.05 1.85 15.46
CA SER A 160 -6.22 0.97 15.54
C SER A 160 -6.26 -0.02 14.37
N LEU A 161 -5.94 0.42 13.14
CA LEU A 161 -5.82 -0.46 11.98
C LEU A 161 -4.72 -1.51 12.19
N ALA A 162 -3.54 -1.12 12.68
CA ALA A 162 -2.44 -2.04 12.99
C ALA A 162 -2.82 -3.09 14.03
N ARG A 163 -3.54 -2.70 15.09
CA ARG A 163 -4.08 -3.64 16.09
C ARG A 163 -5.07 -4.63 15.48
N ASN A 164 -5.83 -4.18 14.49
CA ASN A 164 -6.86 -4.95 13.81
C ASN A 164 -6.36 -5.53 12.46
N GLU A 165 -5.05 -5.67 12.28
CA GLU A 165 -4.44 -6.18 11.05
C GLU A 165 -4.99 -7.58 10.73
N SER A 166 -5.32 -7.84 9.46
CA SER A 166 -5.92 -9.10 8.99
C SER A 166 -7.31 -9.43 9.54
N THR A 167 -8.02 -8.46 10.16
CA THR A 167 -9.39 -8.64 10.69
C THR A 167 -10.44 -7.88 9.87
N THR A 168 -11.72 -8.13 10.13
CA THR A 168 -12.85 -7.43 9.49
C THR A 168 -13.37 -6.24 10.32
N ALA A 169 -12.47 -5.55 11.04
CA ALA A 169 -12.82 -4.46 11.95
C ALA A 169 -13.70 -3.38 11.28
N THR A 170 -14.81 -3.06 11.96
CA THR A 170 -15.79 -2.07 11.51
C THR A 170 -15.31 -0.65 11.81
N ASN A 171 -15.85 0.35 11.09
CA ASN A 171 -15.57 1.76 11.42
C ASN A 171 -15.93 2.09 12.88
N LYS A 172 -16.97 1.46 13.43
CA LYS A 172 -17.34 1.58 14.86
C LYS A 172 -16.25 1.07 15.79
N THR A 173 -15.64 -0.08 15.47
CA THR A 173 -14.50 -0.61 16.22
C THR A 173 -13.34 0.38 16.21
N LEU A 174 -12.99 0.92 15.03
CA LEU A 174 -11.89 1.87 14.88
C LEU A 174 -12.15 3.17 15.67
N LYS A 175 -13.39 3.66 15.67
CA LYS A 175 -13.78 4.83 16.48
C LYS A 175 -13.64 4.59 17.97
N ASN A 176 -14.11 3.44 18.44
CA ASN A 176 -14.02 3.08 19.85
C ASN A 176 -12.56 3.02 20.32
N ASP A 177 -11.65 2.50 19.50
CA ASP A 177 -10.22 2.47 19.81
C ASP A 177 -9.63 3.88 19.94
N ILE A 178 -10.01 4.82 19.05
CA ILE A 178 -9.57 6.22 19.13
C ILE A 178 -10.12 6.89 20.39
N LYS A 179 -11.42 6.74 20.64
CA LYS A 179 -12.11 7.31 21.79
C LYS A 179 -11.56 6.80 23.12
N ALA A 180 -11.12 5.55 23.18
CA ALA A 180 -10.50 4.98 24.38
C ALA A 180 -9.17 5.67 24.75
N VAL A 181 -8.51 6.34 23.80
CA VAL A 181 -7.25 7.05 24.02
C VAL A 181 -7.46 8.54 24.24
N ASP A 182 -8.25 9.19 23.38
CA ASP A 182 -8.39 10.65 23.35
C ASP A 182 -9.63 11.17 24.11
N ALA A 183 -10.49 10.27 24.61
CA ALA A 183 -11.81 10.54 25.21
C ALA A 183 -12.80 11.34 24.32
N GLU A 184 -12.35 11.85 23.18
CA GLU A 184 -13.15 12.50 22.16
C GLU A 184 -13.71 11.51 21.14
N ASP A 185 -14.96 11.72 20.74
CA ASP A 185 -15.55 10.98 19.63
C ASP A 185 -15.06 11.51 18.28
N VAL A 186 -15.12 10.65 17.27
CA VAL A 186 -14.80 10.99 15.88
C VAL A 186 -16.01 10.59 15.05
N ASP A 187 -16.54 11.51 14.25
CA ASP A 187 -17.69 11.21 13.41
C ASP A 187 -17.33 10.22 12.27
N ASP A 188 -18.35 9.58 11.71
CA ASP A 188 -18.16 8.54 10.69
C ASP A 188 -17.61 9.10 9.37
N ASP A 189 -17.91 10.36 9.05
CA ASP A 189 -17.41 11.03 7.84
C ASP A 189 -15.91 11.33 7.98
N THR A 190 -15.44 11.72 9.16
CA THR A 190 -14.03 11.92 9.47
C THR A 190 -13.24 10.61 9.34
N ILE A 191 -13.76 9.49 9.87
CA ILE A 191 -13.12 8.17 9.69
C ILE A 191 -13.06 7.80 8.21
N SER A 192 -14.17 7.97 7.50
CA SER A 192 -14.23 7.64 6.07
C SER A 192 -13.26 8.50 5.26
N THR A 193 -13.12 9.78 5.62
CA THR A 193 -12.15 10.71 5.03
C THR A 193 -10.73 10.25 5.28
N TYR A 194 -10.36 9.90 6.52
CA TYR A 194 -9.00 9.45 6.84
C TYR A 194 -8.66 8.11 6.16
N LEU A 195 -9.61 7.17 6.12
CA LEU A 195 -9.42 5.91 5.39
C LEU A 195 -9.25 6.13 3.89
N ASP A 196 -9.93 7.12 3.30
CA ASP A 196 -9.72 7.51 1.90
C ASP A 196 -8.33 8.10 1.67
N VAL A 197 -7.87 8.99 2.55
CA VAL A 197 -6.52 9.55 2.52
C VAL A 197 -5.46 8.45 2.57
N PHE A 198 -5.55 7.51 3.53
CA PHE A 198 -4.61 6.40 3.64
C PHE A 198 -4.62 5.49 2.41
N ARG A 199 -5.78 5.27 1.80
CA ARG A 199 -5.91 4.51 0.54
C ARG A 199 -5.21 5.23 -0.62
N ARG A 200 -5.38 6.56 -0.73
CA ARG A 200 -4.76 7.40 -1.77
C ARG A 200 -3.24 7.53 -1.61
N LEU A 201 -2.74 7.41 -0.39
CA LEU A 201 -1.33 7.32 -0.01
C LEU A 201 -0.79 5.89 -0.05
N PHE A 202 -1.59 4.93 -0.52
CA PHE A 202 -1.22 3.51 -0.63
C PHE A 202 -0.79 2.86 0.69
N LEU A 203 -1.22 3.39 1.85
CA LEU A 203 -0.93 2.81 3.17
C LEU A 203 -1.77 1.56 3.48
N LEU A 204 -2.90 1.38 2.79
CA LEU A 204 -3.83 0.26 3.01
C LEU A 204 -3.84 -0.68 1.81
N ASP A 205 -3.88 -1.99 2.02
CA ASP A 205 -4.02 -3.00 0.96
C ASP A 205 -5.05 -4.09 1.35
N ASN A 206 -6.26 -3.64 1.67
CA ASN A 206 -7.34 -4.51 2.17
C ASN A 206 -7.60 -5.70 1.23
N GLN A 207 -7.83 -6.86 1.85
CA GLN A 207 -8.09 -8.10 1.14
C GLN A 207 -9.60 -8.27 0.94
N PRO A 208 -10.10 -8.30 -0.31
CA PRO A 208 -11.51 -8.50 -0.58
C PRO A 208 -11.94 -9.92 -0.22
N PRO A 209 -13.24 -10.15 0.08
CA PRO A 209 -13.77 -11.48 0.32
C PRO A 209 -13.54 -12.40 -0.89
N PHE A 210 -13.08 -13.62 -0.60
CA PHE A 210 -12.85 -14.65 -1.61
C PHE A 210 -13.96 -15.70 -1.56
N ALA A 211 -14.51 -16.05 -2.72
CA ALA A 211 -15.35 -17.22 -2.88
C ALA A 211 -15.13 -17.84 -4.28
N PRO A 212 -15.02 -19.18 -4.40
CA PRO A 212 -14.76 -19.85 -5.69
C PRO A 212 -15.86 -19.63 -6.72
N GLY A 213 -17.12 -19.53 -6.29
CA GLY A 213 -18.26 -19.34 -7.18
C GLY A 213 -18.32 -17.93 -7.75
N ALA A 214 -18.30 -17.79 -9.07
CA ALA A 214 -18.32 -16.50 -9.76
C ALA A 214 -19.50 -15.60 -9.36
N ARG A 215 -20.68 -16.20 -9.09
CA ARG A 215 -21.92 -15.52 -8.67
C ARG A 215 -22.17 -15.56 -7.16
N SER A 216 -21.19 -15.97 -6.35
CA SER A 216 -21.37 -16.07 -4.90
C SER A 216 -21.61 -14.69 -4.29
N SER A 217 -22.72 -14.54 -3.55
CA SER A 217 -23.02 -13.31 -2.84
C SER A 217 -22.00 -12.97 -1.74
N ILE A 218 -21.19 -13.94 -1.31
CA ILE A 218 -20.10 -13.76 -0.33
C ILE A 218 -19.10 -12.70 -0.83
N ARG A 219 -18.82 -12.69 -2.14
CA ARG A 219 -17.89 -11.72 -2.77
C ARG A 219 -18.30 -10.26 -2.60
N THR A 220 -19.56 -10.01 -2.23
CA THR A 220 -20.13 -8.66 -2.04
C THR A 220 -20.62 -8.42 -0.62
N LYS A 221 -21.15 -9.45 0.06
CA LYS A 221 -21.81 -9.30 1.36
C LYS A 221 -20.86 -9.37 2.56
N GLN A 222 -19.69 -9.99 2.42
CA GLN A 222 -18.71 -10.04 3.51
C GLN A 222 -17.85 -8.78 3.53
N ALA A 223 -17.44 -8.38 4.73
CA ALA A 223 -16.48 -7.31 4.90
C ALA A 223 -15.09 -7.74 4.40
N GLU A 224 -14.35 -6.79 3.82
CA GLU A 224 -12.93 -6.98 3.50
C GLU A 224 -12.11 -7.10 4.79
N LYS A 225 -11.00 -7.83 4.73
CA LYS A 225 -10.01 -7.79 5.81
C LYS A 225 -9.19 -6.52 5.67
N ARG A 226 -9.02 -5.81 6.77
CA ARG A 226 -8.20 -4.61 6.85
C ARG A 226 -6.73 -5.00 6.86
N HIS A 227 -5.96 -4.39 5.98
CA HIS A 227 -4.53 -4.63 5.86
C HIS A 227 -3.79 -3.34 5.61
N LEU A 228 -2.68 -3.17 6.33
CA LEU A 228 -1.65 -2.21 5.94
C LEU A 228 -0.89 -2.74 4.72
N ALA A 229 -0.30 -1.82 3.95
CA ALA A 229 0.37 -2.16 2.71
C ALA A 229 1.65 -2.99 2.89
N ASP A 230 2.23 -2.95 4.09
CA ASP A 230 3.37 -3.77 4.52
C ASP A 230 3.21 -4.11 6.01
N PRO A 231 3.51 -5.35 6.45
CA PRO A 231 3.38 -5.72 7.86
C PRO A 231 4.35 -4.96 8.79
N SER A 232 5.45 -4.42 8.29
CA SER A 232 6.36 -3.57 9.07
C SER A 232 5.67 -2.28 9.55
N LEU A 233 4.66 -1.78 8.83
CA LEU A 233 3.87 -0.63 9.26
C LEU A 233 3.09 -0.94 10.54
N ALA A 234 2.47 -2.13 10.62
CA ALA A 234 1.78 -2.58 11.82
C ALA A 234 2.76 -2.67 13.00
N CYS A 235 3.93 -3.28 12.77
CA CYS A 235 4.98 -3.41 13.77
C CYS A 235 5.46 -2.04 14.27
N ALA A 236 5.69 -1.09 13.37
CA ALA A 236 6.11 0.26 13.73
C ALA A 236 5.04 1.00 14.58
N LEU A 237 3.76 0.89 14.20
CA LEU A 237 2.65 1.54 14.90
C LEU A 237 2.41 0.96 16.30
N LEU A 238 2.64 -0.35 16.46
CA LEU A 238 2.50 -1.07 17.72
C LEU A 238 3.81 -1.14 18.54
N LYS A 239 4.92 -0.62 17.99
CA LYS A 239 6.27 -0.67 18.58
C LYS A 239 6.76 -2.10 18.85
N LEU A 240 6.47 -3.02 17.92
CA LEU A 240 6.86 -4.42 18.02
C LEU A 240 8.27 -4.63 17.45
N SER A 241 9.08 -5.40 18.18
CA SER A 241 10.37 -5.92 17.72
C SER A 241 10.23 -7.38 17.28
N PRO A 242 11.24 -7.96 16.61
CA PRO A 242 11.19 -9.39 16.25
C PRO A 242 10.98 -10.30 17.46
N THR A 243 11.62 -10.00 18.59
CA THR A 243 11.42 -10.76 19.83
C THR A 243 10.03 -10.54 20.43
N GLY A 244 9.50 -9.31 20.35
CA GLY A 244 8.15 -8.99 20.81
C GLY A 244 7.08 -9.78 20.06
N LEU A 245 7.21 -9.90 18.72
CA LEU A 245 6.29 -10.71 17.90
C LEU A 245 6.29 -12.18 18.30
N ILE A 246 7.46 -12.75 18.61
CA ILE A 246 7.57 -14.18 18.98
C ILE A 246 6.97 -14.46 20.35
N GLN A 247 6.97 -13.44 21.23
CA GLN A 247 6.39 -13.54 22.57
C GLN A 247 4.86 -13.36 22.58
N ASP A 248 4.26 -12.98 21.45
CA ASP A 248 2.85 -12.61 21.32
C ASP A 248 2.23 -13.27 20.07
N LEU A 249 2.16 -14.61 20.08
CA LEU A 249 1.67 -15.42 18.95
C LEU A 249 0.17 -15.77 19.02
N GLU A 250 -0.54 -15.25 20.02
CA GLU A 250 -1.95 -15.61 20.33
C GLU A 250 -2.99 -14.58 19.85
#